data_AF-A0A928YYS8-F1
#
_entry.id   AF-A0A928YYS8-F1
#
_cell.length_a   1.000
_cell.length_b   1.000
_cell.length_c   1.000
_cell.angle_alpha   90.00
_cell.angle_beta   90.00
_cell.angle_gamma   90.00
#
_symmetry.space_group_name_H-M   'P 1'
#
loop_
_entity.id
_entity.type
_entity.pdbx_description
1 polymer ?
#
loop_
_entity_poly.entity_id
_entity_poly.type
_entity_poly.pdbx_seq_one_letter_code
_entity_poly.pdbx_strand_id
1 'polypeptide(L)'
;MTKRCHWSAIVLAGFCSFSLTAHAAEPTQPQQPDRFSNPLELKTPDPLLPGGLNRPLSEAEKQTLRTALEQLNNEASAKLRSGDTLGAFNIWNRELRLRRALGLLEEVQALGRVGNIAWVQNQSIQVRFITNRLSAIQTQLQQPLKNQTTLPERSQVFPALGIAFQQVRSPGLALNVYQQMLTEARSRKDPIAEVNLLNTIGQLHLSWFDYPNAIATYTELLNLAKSRNDAANIELNLVQLAYVHEQARQPAQAVTYQQQLIELYQRNPQQASLIAPLKIRQADNFAAANQLEAAEKAYQEAFQLAQPLVQLAYASDALRKLGALYRSNNRLDAALQVYEYLASVQQQAYNSFGVMDAFDQIGQIQLQRKALPEAANAFRQGLELAKQVNYRVDYFTEQIQKIQASR
;
A
#
# COMPACT_ATOMS: atom_id res chain seq x y z
N MET A 1 39.83 -44.85 19.96
CA MET A 1 39.78 -45.32 21.36
C MET A 1 38.54 -44.75 22.03
N THR A 2 37.58 -45.63 22.22
CA THR A 2 36.25 -45.45 22.80
C THR A 2 36.33 -45.19 24.30
N LYS A 3 35.54 -44.25 24.83
CA LYS A 3 35.20 -44.20 26.26
C LYS A 3 33.68 -44.19 26.42
N ARG A 4 33.17 -45.37 26.77
CA ARG A 4 31.84 -45.63 27.32
C ARG A 4 31.87 -45.19 28.80
N CYS A 5 30.87 -44.45 29.26
CA CYS A 5 30.59 -44.27 30.68
C CYS A 5 29.45 -45.19 31.10
N HIS A 6 29.71 -46.02 32.11
CA HIS A 6 28.77 -46.92 32.75
C HIS A 6 27.78 -46.17 33.64
N TRP A 7 26.51 -46.55 33.56
CA TRP A 7 25.50 -46.26 34.58
C TRP A 7 25.51 -47.38 35.62
N SER A 8 25.67 -47.01 36.89
CA SER A 8 25.54 -47.93 38.03
C SER A 8 24.10 -47.94 38.52
N ALA A 9 23.56 -49.15 38.67
CA ALA A 9 22.26 -49.41 39.26
C ALA A 9 22.35 -49.30 40.80
N ILE A 10 21.38 -48.61 41.42
CA ILE A 10 21.09 -48.72 42.84
C ILE A 10 19.66 -49.22 42.96
N VAL A 11 19.53 -50.45 43.46
CA VAL A 11 18.28 -51.08 43.87
C VAL A 11 18.02 -50.65 45.31
N LEU A 12 16.86 -50.04 45.55
CA LEU A 12 16.33 -49.83 46.90
C LEU A 12 14.89 -50.35 46.94
N ALA A 13 14.74 -51.47 47.65
CA ALA A 13 13.47 -52.06 48.00
C ALA A 13 12.81 -51.25 49.13
N GLY A 14 11.52 -50.94 48.98
CA GLY A 14 10.75 -50.18 49.96
C GLY A 14 9.28 -50.55 49.92
N PHE A 15 8.93 -51.49 50.81
CA PHE A 15 7.62 -51.84 51.39
C PHE A 15 6.32 -51.36 50.72
N CYS A 16 5.50 -52.35 50.33
CA CYS A 16 4.07 -52.22 50.06
C CYS A 16 3.29 -51.89 51.34
N SER A 17 2.50 -50.82 51.30
CA SER A 17 1.32 -50.64 52.15
C SER A 17 0.14 -50.27 51.26
N PHE A 18 -0.75 -51.23 51.06
CA PHE A 18 -2.04 -51.05 50.40
C PHE A 18 -2.92 -50.13 51.25
N SER A 19 -3.30 -48.99 50.70
CA SER A 19 -4.45 -48.21 51.16
C SER A 19 -5.46 -48.16 50.03
N LEU A 20 -6.52 -48.96 50.16
CA LEU A 20 -7.71 -48.90 49.31
C LEU A 20 -8.49 -47.63 49.65
N THR A 21 -8.24 -46.55 48.92
CA THR A 21 -9.19 -45.45 48.80
C THR A 21 -9.77 -45.48 47.40
N ALA A 22 -11.04 -45.89 47.29
CA ALA A 22 -11.82 -45.75 46.09
C ALA A 22 -11.90 -44.25 45.72
N HIS A 23 -11.05 -43.81 44.79
CA HIS A 23 -11.25 -42.53 44.12
C HIS A 23 -12.38 -42.71 43.13
N ALA A 24 -13.53 -42.14 43.45
CA ALA A 24 -14.60 -41.92 42.50
C ALA A 24 -14.00 -41.19 41.27
N ALA A 25 -14.27 -41.71 40.08
CA ALA A 25 -13.85 -41.09 38.84
C ALA A 25 -14.45 -39.67 38.77
N GLU A 26 -13.60 -38.66 38.85
CA GLU A 26 -13.99 -37.29 38.52
C GLU A 26 -14.52 -37.27 37.08
N PRO A 27 -15.65 -36.58 36.82
CA PRO A 27 -16.12 -36.43 35.46
C PRO A 27 -15.04 -35.70 34.66
N THR A 28 -14.49 -36.36 33.65
CA THR A 28 -13.53 -35.77 32.71
C THR A 28 -14.13 -34.49 32.14
N GLN A 29 -13.66 -33.34 32.62
CA GLN A 29 -13.93 -32.06 31.98
C GLN A 29 -13.55 -32.20 30.50
N PRO A 30 -14.36 -31.70 29.56
CA PRO A 30 -13.99 -31.72 28.15
C PRO A 30 -12.63 -31.03 28.02
N GLN A 31 -11.62 -31.79 27.61
CA GLN A 31 -10.28 -31.27 27.36
C GLN A 31 -10.43 -30.05 26.46
N GLN A 32 -10.04 -28.88 26.97
CA GLN A 32 -9.95 -27.69 26.13
C GLN A 32 -9.14 -28.07 24.90
N PRO A 33 -9.63 -27.84 23.68
CA PRO A 33 -8.92 -28.22 22.48
C PRO A 33 -7.52 -27.62 22.58
N ASP A 34 -6.51 -28.49 22.40
CA ASP A 34 -5.10 -28.17 22.45
C ASP A 34 -4.86 -26.78 21.85
N ARG A 35 -4.18 -25.88 22.58
CA ARG A 35 -3.97 -24.46 22.19
C ARG A 35 -3.33 -24.31 20.80
N PHE A 36 -2.83 -25.40 20.21
CA PHE A 36 -2.22 -25.48 18.90
C PHE A 36 -3.06 -26.20 17.83
N SER A 37 -4.24 -26.70 18.16
CA SER A 37 -5.14 -27.31 17.16
C SER A 37 -5.65 -26.24 16.20
N ASN A 38 -5.50 -26.47 14.90
CA ASN A 38 -6.00 -25.54 13.88
C ASN A 38 -7.54 -25.53 13.95
N PRO A 39 -8.17 -24.42 14.37
CA PRO A 39 -9.61 -24.37 14.54
C PRO A 39 -10.34 -24.58 13.20
N LEU A 40 -9.70 -24.34 12.05
CA LEU A 40 -10.29 -24.58 10.73
C LEU A 40 -10.39 -26.07 10.36
N GLU A 41 -9.73 -26.96 11.10
CA GLU A 41 -9.73 -28.41 10.82
C GLU A 41 -10.57 -29.24 11.82
N LEU A 42 -11.34 -28.56 12.67
CA LEU A 42 -12.29 -29.23 13.56
C LEU A 42 -13.37 -29.96 12.74
N LYS A 43 -13.59 -31.24 13.06
CA LYS A 43 -14.56 -32.13 12.39
C LYS A 43 -15.85 -32.34 13.19
N THR A 44 -16.03 -31.60 14.28
CA THR A 44 -17.24 -31.67 15.10
C THR A 44 -18.46 -31.27 14.27
N PRO A 45 -19.54 -32.09 14.24
CA PRO A 45 -20.77 -31.73 13.56
C PRO A 45 -21.31 -30.38 14.02
N ASP A 46 -21.89 -29.61 13.09
CA ASP A 46 -22.48 -28.32 13.38
C ASP A 46 -24.00 -28.38 13.16
N PRO A 47 -24.84 -27.83 14.06
CA PRO A 47 -26.29 -27.80 13.87
C PRO A 47 -26.73 -27.09 12.58
N LEU A 48 -25.93 -26.15 12.05
CA LEU A 48 -26.21 -25.49 10.77
C LEU A 48 -25.89 -26.37 9.55
N LEU A 49 -25.22 -27.51 9.78
CA LEU A 49 -24.87 -28.49 8.75
C LEU A 49 -24.95 -29.93 9.31
N PRO A 50 -26.16 -30.42 9.64
CA PRO A 50 -26.35 -31.68 10.36
C PRO A 50 -25.90 -32.93 9.58
N GLY A 51 -25.73 -32.84 8.26
CA GLY A 51 -25.16 -33.89 7.41
C GLY A 51 -23.64 -33.81 7.20
N GLY A 52 -22.98 -32.79 7.77
CA GLY A 52 -21.58 -32.48 7.52
C GLY A 52 -21.28 -32.18 6.05
N LEU A 53 -20.00 -32.27 5.66
CA LEU A 53 -19.53 -32.07 4.28
C LEU A 53 -19.71 -33.33 3.39
N ASN A 54 -20.46 -34.33 3.86
CA ASN A 54 -20.49 -35.67 3.26
C ASN A 54 -21.49 -35.83 2.10
N ARG A 55 -22.33 -34.81 1.84
CA ARG A 55 -23.23 -34.78 0.68
C ARG A 55 -23.34 -33.37 0.10
N PRO A 56 -23.66 -33.23 -1.20
CA PRO A 56 -24.01 -31.94 -1.76
C PRO A 56 -25.30 -31.39 -1.13
N LEU A 57 -25.33 -30.07 -0.93
CA LEU A 57 -26.51 -29.34 -0.48
C LEU A 57 -27.38 -28.94 -1.68
N SER A 58 -28.70 -29.01 -1.52
CA SER A 58 -29.64 -28.38 -2.44
C SER A 58 -29.51 -26.86 -2.40
N GLU A 59 -29.94 -26.16 -3.45
CA GLU A 59 -29.84 -24.69 -3.49
C GLU A 59 -30.63 -24.01 -2.36
N ALA A 60 -31.76 -24.58 -1.93
CA ALA A 60 -32.52 -24.09 -0.78
C ALA A 60 -31.74 -24.25 0.54
N GLU A 61 -31.06 -25.40 0.72
CA GLU A 61 -30.18 -25.62 1.87
C GLU A 61 -28.97 -24.68 1.85
N LYS A 62 -28.36 -24.47 0.68
CA LYS A 62 -27.25 -23.51 0.52
C LYS A 62 -27.70 -22.09 0.86
N GLN A 63 -28.88 -21.67 0.40
CA GLN A 63 -29.38 -20.33 0.69
C GLN A 63 -29.66 -20.14 2.19
N THR A 64 -30.26 -21.15 2.83
CA THR A 64 -30.50 -21.15 4.27
C THR A 64 -29.18 -21.05 5.04
N LEU A 65 -28.18 -21.86 4.63
CA LEU A 65 -26.85 -21.82 5.22
C LEU A 65 -26.18 -20.46 5.00
N ARG A 66 -26.22 -19.88 3.80
CA ARG A 66 -25.67 -18.53 3.53
C ARG A 66 -26.23 -17.50 4.49
N THR A 67 -27.55 -17.46 4.69
CA THR A 67 -28.17 -16.52 5.63
C THR A 67 -27.68 -16.72 7.06
N ALA A 68 -27.58 -17.97 7.52
CA ALA A 68 -27.06 -18.28 8.85
C ALA A 68 -25.58 -17.88 9.01
N LEU A 69 -24.75 -18.06 7.97
CA LEU A 69 -23.34 -17.68 7.99
C LEU A 69 -23.13 -16.16 7.98
N GLU A 70 -23.99 -15.40 7.30
CA GLU A 70 -23.98 -13.93 7.43
C GLU A 70 -24.37 -13.48 8.84
N GLN A 71 -25.30 -14.17 9.51
CA GLN A 71 -25.63 -13.88 10.91
C GLN A 71 -24.42 -14.14 11.82
N LEU A 72 -23.72 -15.26 11.67
CA LEU A 72 -22.49 -15.54 12.41
C LEU A 72 -21.42 -14.48 12.17
N ASN A 73 -21.25 -14.04 10.92
CA ASN A 73 -20.32 -12.96 10.59
C ASN A 73 -20.66 -11.64 11.32
N ASN A 74 -21.95 -11.27 11.34
CA ASN A 74 -22.41 -10.07 12.03
C ASN A 74 -22.22 -10.16 13.55
N GLU A 75 -22.49 -11.34 14.13
CA GLU A 75 -22.26 -11.60 15.56
C GLU A 75 -20.78 -11.50 15.93
N ALA A 76 -19.90 -12.12 15.15
CA ALA A 76 -18.45 -12.03 15.32
C ALA A 76 -17.95 -10.58 15.21
N SER A 77 -18.47 -9.83 14.25
CA SER A 77 -18.15 -8.40 14.08
C SER A 77 -18.61 -7.57 15.28
N ALA A 78 -19.78 -7.87 15.85
CA ALA A 78 -20.27 -7.22 17.06
C ALA A 78 -19.39 -7.54 18.28
N LYS A 79 -18.98 -8.81 18.43
CA LYS A 79 -18.03 -9.22 19.47
C LYS A 79 -16.70 -8.48 19.37
N LEU A 80 -16.14 -8.37 18.17
CA LEU A 80 -14.90 -7.62 17.96
C LEU A 80 -15.07 -6.15 18.36
N ARG A 81 -16.18 -5.50 17.96
CA ARG A 81 -16.48 -4.11 18.36
C ARG A 81 -16.64 -3.94 19.87
N SER A 82 -17.10 -4.98 20.58
CA SER A 82 -17.21 -4.99 22.04
C SER A 82 -15.89 -5.33 22.77
N GLY A 83 -14.80 -5.59 22.04
CA GLY A 83 -13.50 -5.96 22.59
C GLY A 83 -13.29 -7.46 22.83
N ASP A 84 -14.29 -8.31 22.55
CA ASP A 84 -14.18 -9.77 22.64
C ASP A 84 -13.56 -10.35 21.36
N THR A 85 -12.26 -10.13 21.20
CA THR A 85 -11.50 -10.60 20.03
C THR A 85 -11.46 -12.13 19.94
N LEU A 86 -11.27 -12.83 21.07
CA LEU A 86 -11.23 -14.29 21.08
C LEU A 86 -12.58 -14.90 20.67
N GLY A 87 -13.68 -14.39 21.23
CA GLY A 87 -15.02 -14.83 20.87
C GLY A 87 -15.35 -14.53 19.41
N ALA A 88 -14.95 -13.36 18.89
CA ALA A 88 -15.12 -13.04 17.47
C ALA A 88 -14.43 -14.06 16.55
N PHE A 89 -13.15 -14.37 16.80
CA PHE A 89 -12.43 -15.36 15.98
C PHE A 89 -12.93 -16.79 16.18
N ASN A 90 -13.46 -17.15 17.35
CA ASN A 90 -14.12 -18.45 17.52
C ASN A 90 -15.34 -18.59 16.61
N ILE A 91 -16.16 -17.53 16.50
CA ILE A 91 -17.33 -17.51 15.61
C ILE A 91 -16.90 -17.49 14.14
N TRP A 92 -15.95 -16.66 13.74
CA TRP A 92 -15.46 -16.65 12.37
C TRP A 92 -14.81 -17.98 11.97
N ASN A 93 -14.03 -18.63 12.86
CA ASN A 93 -13.47 -19.95 12.56
C ASN A 93 -14.57 -20.99 12.33
N ARG A 94 -15.68 -20.91 13.08
CA ARG A 94 -16.88 -21.72 12.81
C ARG A 94 -17.51 -21.39 11.46
N GLU A 95 -17.71 -20.10 11.16
CA GLU A 95 -18.24 -19.64 9.87
C GLU A 95 -17.41 -20.18 8.69
N LEU A 96 -16.09 -20.03 8.75
CA LEU A 96 -15.15 -20.45 7.71
C LEU A 96 -15.21 -21.96 7.44
N ARG A 97 -15.31 -22.80 8.48
CA ARG A 97 -15.51 -24.24 8.31
C ARG A 97 -16.79 -24.57 7.57
N LEU A 98 -17.88 -23.85 7.86
CA LEU A 98 -19.19 -24.08 7.26
C LEU A 98 -19.28 -23.57 5.81
N ARG A 99 -18.54 -22.51 5.46
CA ARG A 99 -18.45 -22.01 4.07
C ARG A 99 -17.94 -23.07 3.09
N ARG A 100 -17.18 -24.07 3.56
CA ARG A 100 -16.75 -25.24 2.76
C ARG A 100 -17.92 -25.98 2.08
N ALA A 101 -19.11 -25.95 2.68
CA ALA A 101 -20.30 -26.60 2.14
C ALA A 101 -20.98 -25.84 0.99
N LEU A 102 -20.63 -24.56 0.81
CA LEU A 102 -21.23 -23.70 -0.22
C LEU A 102 -20.40 -23.70 -1.51
N GLY A 103 -19.07 -23.85 -1.39
CA GLY A 103 -18.15 -23.98 -2.52
C GLY A 103 -16.81 -23.30 -2.23
N LEU A 104 -15.80 -23.59 -3.06
CA LEU A 104 -14.45 -23.04 -2.87
C LEU A 104 -14.41 -21.52 -3.02
N LEU A 105 -15.23 -20.95 -3.90
CA LEU A 105 -15.25 -19.51 -4.13
C LEU A 105 -15.67 -18.75 -2.86
N GLU A 106 -16.78 -19.15 -2.25
CA GLU A 106 -17.31 -18.52 -1.03
C GLU A 106 -16.40 -18.79 0.18
N GLU A 107 -15.78 -19.98 0.25
CA GLU A 107 -14.77 -20.28 1.27
C GLU A 107 -13.57 -19.33 1.15
N VAL A 108 -12.98 -19.19 -0.04
CA VAL A 108 -11.79 -18.34 -0.27
C VAL A 108 -12.11 -16.87 0.00
N GLN A 109 -13.27 -16.37 -0.42
CA GLN A 109 -13.69 -15.00 -0.15
C GLN A 109 -13.84 -14.74 1.36
N ALA A 110 -14.45 -15.67 2.10
CA ALA A 110 -14.59 -15.55 3.54
C ALA A 110 -13.23 -15.65 4.25
N LEU A 111 -12.35 -16.57 3.83
CA LEU A 111 -10.98 -16.71 4.34
C LEU A 111 -10.19 -15.42 4.16
N GLY A 112 -10.21 -14.83 2.97
CA GLY A 112 -9.56 -13.55 2.70
C GLY A 112 -10.10 -12.42 3.58
N ARG A 113 -11.43 -12.30 3.69
CA ARG A 113 -12.10 -11.30 4.54
C ARG A 113 -11.67 -11.41 6.00
N VAL A 114 -11.80 -12.60 6.60
CA VAL A 114 -11.41 -12.83 8.01
C VAL A 114 -9.90 -12.71 8.17
N GLY A 115 -9.12 -13.10 7.17
CA GLY A 115 -7.66 -12.98 7.13
C GLY A 115 -7.17 -11.53 7.20
N ASN A 116 -7.81 -10.63 6.45
CA ASN A 116 -7.54 -9.19 6.55
C ASN A 116 -7.89 -8.65 7.94
N ILE A 117 -9.03 -9.07 8.51
CA ILE A 117 -9.41 -8.68 9.88
C ILE A 117 -8.37 -9.19 10.89
N ALA A 118 -7.94 -10.44 10.77
CA ALA A 118 -6.91 -11.03 11.62
C ALA A 118 -5.59 -10.23 11.55
N TRP A 119 -5.19 -9.81 10.35
CA TRP A 119 -4.01 -8.96 10.17
C TRP A 119 -4.16 -7.62 10.90
N VAL A 120 -5.27 -6.90 10.66
CA VAL A 120 -5.53 -5.59 11.28
C VAL A 120 -5.60 -5.68 12.81
N GLN A 121 -6.13 -6.78 13.35
CA GLN A 121 -6.25 -7.04 14.79
C GLN A 121 -4.99 -7.68 15.42
N ASN A 122 -3.88 -7.74 14.68
CA ASN A 122 -2.62 -8.34 15.10
C ASN A 122 -2.74 -9.80 15.58
N GLN A 123 -3.67 -10.56 14.99
CA GLN A 123 -3.92 -11.97 15.30
C GLN A 123 -3.08 -12.88 14.39
N SER A 124 -1.77 -12.87 14.58
CA SER A 124 -0.79 -13.58 13.74
C SER A 124 -1.06 -15.08 13.60
N ILE A 125 -1.54 -15.74 14.66
CA ILE A 125 -1.90 -17.17 14.64
C ILE A 125 -3.10 -17.42 13.71
N GLN A 126 -4.12 -16.55 13.74
CA GLN A 126 -5.29 -16.66 12.87
C GLN A 126 -4.90 -16.44 11.41
N VAL A 127 -4.07 -15.42 11.13
CA VAL A 127 -3.50 -15.20 9.79
C VAL A 127 -2.80 -16.47 9.30
N ARG A 128 -1.95 -17.09 10.12
CA ARG A 128 -1.25 -18.33 9.74
C ARG A 128 -2.21 -19.49 9.41
N PHE A 129 -3.25 -19.71 10.23
CA PHE A 129 -4.24 -20.76 9.95
C PHE A 129 -4.99 -20.52 8.65
N ILE A 130 -5.42 -19.29 8.40
CA ILE A 130 -6.13 -18.89 7.19
C ILE A 130 -5.21 -19.02 5.97
N THR A 131 -3.97 -18.53 6.03
CA THR A 131 -2.99 -18.67 4.96
C THR A 131 -2.73 -20.14 4.63
N ASN A 132 -2.56 -21.00 5.64
CA ASN A 132 -2.37 -22.45 5.43
C ASN A 132 -3.57 -23.08 4.71
N ARG A 133 -4.80 -22.68 5.06
CA ARG A 133 -6.00 -23.17 4.38
C ARG A 133 -6.08 -22.67 2.94
N LEU A 134 -5.78 -21.40 2.69
CA LEU A 134 -5.71 -20.85 1.32
C LEU A 134 -4.68 -21.62 0.48
N SER A 135 -3.49 -21.92 1.01
CA SER A 135 -2.49 -22.74 0.34
C SER A 135 -2.96 -24.17 0.07
N ALA A 136 -3.70 -24.79 0.99
CA ALA A 136 -4.28 -26.12 0.76
C ALA A 136 -5.30 -26.11 -0.39
N ILE A 137 -6.14 -25.07 -0.48
CA ILE A 137 -7.08 -24.87 -1.60
C ILE A 137 -6.31 -24.68 -2.91
N GLN A 138 -5.22 -23.88 -2.89
CA GLN A 138 -4.36 -23.71 -4.07
C GLN A 138 -3.83 -25.05 -4.57
N THR A 139 -3.29 -25.89 -3.68
CA THR A 139 -2.80 -27.23 -4.04
C THR A 139 -3.91 -28.12 -4.58
N GLN A 140 -5.12 -28.06 -4.00
CA GLN A 140 -6.28 -28.80 -4.50
C GLN A 140 -6.65 -28.40 -5.94
N LEU A 141 -6.59 -27.11 -6.27
CA LEU A 141 -6.90 -26.61 -7.61
C LEU A 141 -5.83 -26.98 -8.65
N GLN A 142 -4.59 -27.24 -8.24
CA GLN A 142 -3.50 -27.66 -9.13
C GLN A 142 -3.56 -29.15 -9.50
N GLN A 143 -4.29 -29.98 -8.73
CA GLN A 143 -4.42 -31.40 -9.03
C GLN A 143 -5.21 -31.64 -10.33
N PRO A 144 -4.94 -32.74 -11.08
CA PRO A 144 -5.73 -33.11 -12.24
C PRO A 144 -7.22 -33.25 -11.89
N LEU A 145 -8.10 -32.85 -12.80
CA LEU A 145 -9.56 -32.91 -12.64
C LEU A 145 -10.00 -34.37 -12.47
N LYS A 146 -10.13 -34.83 -11.22
CA LYS A 146 -10.45 -36.24 -10.92
C LYS A 146 -11.85 -36.52 -10.38
N ASN A 147 -12.71 -35.52 -10.08
CA ASN A 147 -14.20 -35.63 -9.96
C ASN A 147 -14.95 -34.55 -9.11
N GLN A 148 -14.42 -33.36 -8.79
CA GLN A 148 -15.19 -32.43 -7.90
C GLN A 148 -15.15 -30.94 -8.23
N THR A 149 -14.25 -30.46 -9.07
CA THR A 149 -14.18 -29.03 -9.43
C THR A 149 -14.28 -28.91 -10.93
N THR A 150 -15.27 -28.17 -11.43
CA THR A 150 -15.42 -27.96 -12.87
C THR A 150 -14.41 -26.92 -13.35
N LEU A 151 -13.99 -26.96 -14.63
CA LEU A 151 -13.10 -25.96 -15.21
C LEU A 151 -13.61 -24.50 -15.02
N PRO A 152 -14.93 -24.22 -15.17
CA PRO A 152 -15.50 -22.90 -14.89
C PRO A 152 -15.45 -22.47 -13.42
N GLU A 153 -15.43 -23.42 -12.48
CA GLU A 153 -15.28 -23.09 -11.05
C GLU A 153 -13.82 -22.70 -10.75
N ARG A 154 -12.84 -23.43 -11.32
CA ARG A 154 -11.41 -23.08 -11.17
C ARG A 154 -11.12 -21.67 -11.67
N SER A 155 -11.67 -21.28 -12.83
CA SER A 155 -11.43 -19.96 -13.40
C SER A 155 -11.95 -18.81 -12.53
N GLN A 156 -12.96 -19.04 -11.69
CA GLN A 156 -13.47 -18.05 -10.74
C GLN A 156 -12.69 -18.04 -9.41
N VAL A 157 -12.23 -19.22 -8.94
CA VAL A 157 -11.57 -19.34 -7.64
C VAL A 157 -10.12 -18.83 -7.66
N PHE A 158 -9.35 -19.03 -8.74
CA PHE A 158 -7.97 -18.53 -8.83
C PHE A 158 -7.85 -16.99 -8.62
N PRO A 159 -8.65 -16.14 -9.29
CA PRO A 159 -8.67 -14.70 -9.00
C PRO A 159 -8.96 -14.39 -7.53
N ALA A 160 -9.97 -15.05 -6.94
CA ALA A 160 -10.34 -14.86 -5.54
C ALA A 160 -9.21 -15.27 -4.59
N LEU A 161 -8.46 -16.32 -4.94
CA LEU A 161 -7.33 -16.82 -4.16
C LEU A 161 -6.16 -15.83 -4.16
N GLY A 162 -5.85 -15.23 -5.32
CA GLY A 162 -4.85 -14.15 -5.40
C GLY A 162 -5.21 -12.98 -4.49
N ILE A 163 -6.48 -12.54 -4.52
CA ILE A 163 -7.00 -11.47 -3.65
C ILE A 163 -6.91 -11.88 -2.18
N ALA A 164 -7.31 -13.11 -1.84
CA ALA A 164 -7.25 -13.61 -0.47
C ALA A 164 -5.81 -13.64 0.07
N PHE A 165 -4.83 -14.04 -0.75
CA PHE A 165 -3.41 -13.99 -0.37
C PHE A 165 -2.90 -12.56 -0.15
N GLN A 166 -3.35 -11.59 -0.95
CA GLN A 166 -3.05 -10.17 -0.69
C GLN A 166 -3.65 -9.70 0.64
N GLN A 167 -4.89 -10.11 0.94
CA GLN A 167 -5.61 -9.76 2.17
C GLN A 167 -4.94 -10.33 3.43
N VAL A 168 -4.37 -11.54 3.37
CA VAL A 168 -3.53 -12.11 4.45
C VAL A 168 -2.06 -11.66 4.38
N ARG A 169 -1.75 -10.62 3.59
CA ARG A 169 -0.41 -10.03 3.48
C ARG A 169 0.68 -11.05 3.10
N SER A 170 0.34 -11.96 2.21
CA SER A 170 1.23 -13.00 1.67
C SER A 170 1.52 -12.75 0.18
N PRO A 171 2.28 -11.70 -0.17
CA PRO A 171 2.46 -11.25 -1.57
C PRO A 171 3.12 -12.31 -2.46
N GLY A 172 4.07 -13.10 -1.93
CA GLY A 172 4.70 -14.16 -2.71
C GLY A 172 3.72 -15.25 -3.15
N LEU A 173 2.76 -15.61 -2.31
CA LEU A 173 1.70 -16.57 -2.65
C LEU A 173 0.71 -15.97 -3.65
N ALA A 174 0.35 -14.70 -3.48
CA ALA A 174 -0.49 -13.99 -4.46
C ALA A 174 0.18 -13.91 -5.84
N LEU A 175 1.47 -13.55 -5.89
CA LEU A 175 2.27 -13.53 -7.12
C LEU A 175 2.30 -14.89 -7.80
N ASN A 176 2.46 -15.99 -7.04
CA ASN A 176 2.44 -17.34 -7.60
C ASN A 176 1.10 -17.65 -8.29
N VAL A 177 -0.02 -17.26 -7.69
CA VAL A 177 -1.35 -17.43 -8.28
C VAL A 177 -1.50 -16.59 -9.56
N TYR A 178 -1.16 -15.30 -9.52
CA TYR A 178 -1.28 -14.43 -10.69
C TYR A 178 -0.36 -14.83 -11.83
N GLN A 179 0.85 -15.34 -11.53
CA GLN A 179 1.77 -15.84 -12.54
C GLN A 179 1.22 -17.09 -13.25
N GLN A 180 0.59 -18.00 -12.51
CA GLN A 180 -0.08 -19.17 -13.11
C GLN A 180 -1.21 -18.74 -14.05
N MET A 181 -2.04 -17.79 -13.60
CA MET A 181 -3.11 -17.22 -14.44
C MET A 181 -2.54 -16.52 -15.67
N LEU A 182 -1.41 -15.83 -15.55
CA LEU A 182 -0.76 -15.12 -16.66
C LEU A 182 -0.24 -16.11 -17.71
N THR A 183 0.39 -17.21 -17.27
CA THR A 183 0.80 -18.30 -18.16
C THR A 183 -0.39 -18.88 -18.93
N GLU A 184 -1.52 -19.08 -18.26
CA GLU A 184 -2.73 -19.61 -18.89
C GLU A 184 -3.34 -18.60 -19.89
N ALA A 185 -3.41 -17.31 -19.53
CA ALA A 185 -3.86 -16.24 -20.42
C ALA A 185 -3.01 -16.18 -21.70
N ARG A 186 -1.68 -16.28 -21.55
CA ARG A 186 -0.73 -16.34 -22.69
C ARG A 186 -0.95 -17.57 -23.56
N SER A 187 -1.13 -18.76 -22.96
CA SER A 187 -1.39 -19.98 -23.73
C SER A 187 -2.70 -19.92 -24.53
N ARG A 188 -3.70 -19.22 -23.99
CA ARG A 188 -5.00 -18.98 -24.65
C ARG A 188 -4.95 -17.82 -25.63
N LYS A 189 -3.83 -17.09 -25.69
CA LYS A 189 -3.67 -15.85 -26.46
C LYS A 189 -4.78 -14.84 -26.11
N ASP A 190 -5.08 -14.70 -24.82
CA ASP A 190 -6.04 -13.72 -24.30
C ASP A 190 -5.31 -12.41 -23.95
N PRO A 191 -5.33 -11.41 -24.85
CA PRO A 191 -4.58 -10.18 -24.67
C PRO A 191 -5.12 -9.30 -23.53
N ILE A 192 -6.40 -9.44 -23.19
CA ILE A 192 -7.06 -8.64 -22.15
C ILE A 192 -6.67 -9.20 -20.78
N ALA A 193 -6.79 -10.52 -20.59
CA ALA A 193 -6.39 -11.17 -19.35
C ALA A 193 -4.89 -11.01 -19.08
N GLU A 194 -4.04 -11.11 -20.11
CA GLU A 194 -2.59 -10.89 -20.00
C GLU A 194 -2.27 -9.50 -19.42
N VAL A 195 -2.83 -8.42 -20.00
CA VAL A 195 -2.59 -7.05 -19.55
C VAL A 195 -3.11 -6.83 -18.13
N ASN A 196 -4.31 -7.32 -17.81
CA ASN A 196 -4.90 -7.16 -16.48
C ASN A 196 -4.07 -7.86 -15.39
N LEU A 197 -3.54 -9.05 -15.69
CA LEU A 197 -2.71 -9.79 -14.76
C LEU A 197 -1.33 -9.15 -14.57
N LEU A 198 -0.69 -8.70 -15.65
CA LEU A 198 0.55 -7.93 -15.57
C LEU A 198 0.36 -6.63 -14.76
N ASN A 199 -0.74 -5.91 -14.97
CA ASN A 199 -1.08 -4.73 -14.16
C ASN A 199 -1.21 -5.09 -12.67
N THR A 200 -1.89 -6.19 -12.35
CA THR A 200 -2.04 -6.67 -10.97
C THR A 200 -0.68 -7.04 -10.35
N ILE A 201 0.17 -7.73 -11.10
CA ILE A 201 1.53 -8.13 -10.68
C ILE A 201 2.41 -6.89 -10.45
N GLY A 202 2.41 -5.94 -11.39
CA GLY A 202 3.20 -4.71 -11.29
C GLY A 202 2.79 -3.86 -10.09
N GLN A 203 1.48 -3.69 -9.87
CA GLN A 203 0.95 -3.00 -8.70
C GLN A 203 1.32 -3.71 -7.39
N LEU A 204 1.27 -5.06 -7.38
CA LEU A 204 1.64 -5.83 -6.20
C LEU A 204 3.13 -5.65 -5.87
N HIS A 205 4.03 -5.74 -6.85
CA HIS A 205 5.45 -5.43 -6.64
C HIS A 205 5.66 -4.01 -6.11
N LEU A 206 5.01 -3.00 -6.68
CA LEU A 206 5.08 -1.62 -6.18
C LEU A 206 4.62 -1.48 -4.73
N SER A 207 3.47 -2.07 -4.38
CA SER A 207 2.90 -1.98 -3.04
C SER A 207 3.77 -2.64 -1.95
N TRP A 208 4.68 -3.52 -2.36
CA TRP A 208 5.65 -4.20 -1.49
C TRP A 208 7.09 -3.75 -1.74
N PHE A 209 7.29 -2.58 -2.38
CA PHE A 209 8.58 -1.95 -2.62
C PHE A 209 9.58 -2.79 -3.43
N ASP A 210 9.07 -3.78 -4.18
CA ASP A 210 9.87 -4.61 -5.09
C ASP A 210 10.03 -3.90 -6.44
N TYR A 211 10.77 -2.78 -6.41
CA TYR A 211 10.94 -1.92 -7.56
C TYR A 211 11.56 -2.61 -8.79
N PRO A 212 12.57 -3.50 -8.67
CA PRO A 212 13.15 -4.17 -9.84
C PRO A 212 12.12 -4.99 -10.62
N ASN A 213 11.27 -5.77 -9.95
CA ASN A 213 10.25 -6.57 -10.61
C ASN A 213 9.07 -5.72 -11.11
N ALA A 214 8.72 -4.64 -10.41
CA ALA A 214 7.76 -3.66 -10.92
C ALA A 214 8.26 -3.01 -12.22
N ILE A 215 9.52 -2.57 -12.29
CA ILE A 215 10.14 -2.03 -13.51
C ILE A 215 10.08 -3.04 -14.66
N ALA A 216 10.45 -4.29 -14.41
CA ALA A 216 10.38 -5.34 -15.42
C ALA A 216 8.96 -5.53 -15.96
N THR A 217 7.97 -5.58 -15.06
CA THR A 217 6.56 -5.77 -15.40
C THR A 217 5.99 -4.60 -16.21
N TYR A 218 6.23 -3.36 -15.79
CA TYR A 218 5.74 -2.17 -16.52
C TYR A 218 6.49 -1.96 -17.84
N THR A 219 7.74 -2.39 -17.95
CA THR A 219 8.48 -2.39 -19.22
C THR A 219 7.87 -3.40 -20.20
N GLU A 220 7.51 -4.59 -19.73
CA GLU A 220 6.80 -5.58 -20.54
C GLU A 220 5.44 -5.05 -21.02
N LEU A 221 4.65 -4.45 -20.13
CA LEU A 221 3.38 -3.80 -20.48
C LEU A 221 3.55 -2.66 -21.49
N LEU A 222 4.58 -1.82 -21.34
CA LEU A 222 4.88 -0.75 -22.30
C LEU A 222 5.20 -1.32 -23.69
N ASN A 223 6.02 -2.38 -23.76
CA ASN A 223 6.36 -3.03 -25.03
C ASN A 223 5.14 -3.67 -25.69
N LEU A 224 4.26 -4.27 -24.89
CA LEU A 224 3.00 -4.84 -25.36
C LEU A 224 2.04 -3.76 -25.89
N ALA A 225 1.93 -2.63 -25.19
CA ALA A 225 1.12 -1.51 -25.64
C ALA A 225 1.67 -0.91 -26.95
N LYS A 226 2.99 -0.78 -27.07
CA LYS A 226 3.66 -0.34 -28.32
C LYS A 226 3.39 -1.27 -29.49
N SER A 227 3.52 -2.59 -29.32
CA SER A 227 3.28 -3.55 -30.41
C SER A 227 1.81 -3.58 -30.87
N ARG A 228 0.88 -3.19 -29.98
CA ARG A 228 -0.56 -3.10 -30.26
C ARG A 228 -1.00 -1.71 -30.72
N ASN A 229 -0.10 -0.72 -30.76
CA ASN A 229 -0.41 0.69 -31.00
C ASN A 229 -1.48 1.25 -30.04
N ASP A 230 -1.45 0.79 -28.78
CA ASP A 230 -2.39 1.20 -27.73
C ASP A 230 -1.87 2.47 -27.03
N ALA A 231 -2.24 3.64 -27.55
CA ALA A 231 -1.78 4.92 -27.05
C ALA A 231 -2.09 5.14 -25.57
N ALA A 232 -3.26 4.70 -25.09
CA ALA A 232 -3.68 4.87 -23.71
C ALA A 232 -2.80 4.04 -22.75
N ASN A 233 -2.54 2.78 -23.09
CA ASN A 233 -1.64 1.94 -22.28
C ASN A 233 -0.17 2.34 -22.43
N ILE A 234 0.26 2.92 -23.56
CA ILE A 234 1.61 3.50 -23.66
C ILE A 234 1.78 4.61 -22.63
N GLU A 235 0.85 5.58 -22.60
CA GLU A 235 0.87 6.67 -21.64
C GLU A 235 0.88 6.15 -20.19
N LEU A 236 -0.07 5.27 -19.86
CA LEU A 236 -0.20 4.70 -18.51
C LEU A 236 1.10 4.03 -18.04
N ASN A 237 1.73 3.22 -18.87
CA ASN A 237 2.94 2.50 -18.49
C ASN A 237 4.16 3.42 -18.40
N LEU A 238 4.24 4.48 -19.22
CA LEU A 238 5.28 5.50 -19.05
C LEU A 238 5.13 6.24 -17.71
N VAL A 239 3.90 6.55 -17.28
CA VAL A 239 3.64 7.13 -15.95
C VAL A 239 4.12 6.19 -14.84
N GLN A 240 3.78 4.90 -14.93
CA GLN A 240 4.21 3.92 -13.93
C GLN A 240 5.73 3.74 -13.90
N LEU A 241 6.40 3.74 -15.06
CA LEU A 241 7.85 3.62 -15.16
C LEU A 241 8.56 4.86 -14.60
N ALA A 242 8.09 6.07 -14.91
CA ALA A 242 8.61 7.28 -14.30
C ALA A 242 8.49 7.22 -12.76
N TYR A 243 7.31 6.84 -12.26
CA TYR A 243 7.05 6.73 -10.83
C TYR A 243 7.94 5.69 -10.14
N VAL A 244 8.00 4.46 -10.65
CA VAL A 244 8.79 3.38 -10.02
C VAL A 244 10.28 3.71 -9.98
N HIS A 245 10.82 4.36 -11.02
CA HIS A 245 12.23 4.76 -11.02
C HIS A 245 12.51 5.85 -9.98
N GLU A 246 11.59 6.79 -9.75
CA GLU A 246 11.74 7.75 -8.65
C GLU A 246 11.72 7.07 -7.29
N GLN A 247 10.79 6.13 -7.08
CA GLN A 247 10.71 5.36 -5.83
C GLN A 247 11.98 4.51 -5.60
N ALA A 248 12.54 3.97 -6.68
CA ALA A 248 13.81 3.24 -6.68
C ALA A 248 15.06 4.13 -6.54
N ARG A 249 14.90 5.46 -6.44
CA ARG A 249 15.99 6.45 -6.43
C ARG A 249 16.90 6.37 -7.65
N GLN A 250 16.28 6.22 -8.82
CA GLN A 250 16.93 6.13 -10.14
C GLN A 250 16.54 7.36 -10.98
N PRO A 251 17.08 8.56 -10.66
CA PRO A 251 16.61 9.81 -11.24
C PRO A 251 16.82 9.91 -12.75
N ALA A 252 17.94 9.39 -13.28
CA ALA A 252 18.23 9.44 -14.72
C ALA A 252 17.21 8.65 -15.54
N GLN A 253 16.81 7.47 -15.06
CA GLN A 253 15.79 6.63 -15.70
C GLN A 253 14.42 7.28 -15.58
N ALA A 254 14.07 7.84 -14.42
CA ALA A 254 12.82 8.58 -14.23
C ALA A 254 12.69 9.73 -15.24
N VAL A 255 13.73 10.55 -15.37
CA VAL A 255 13.79 11.66 -16.35
C VAL A 255 13.58 11.16 -17.78
N THR A 256 14.11 9.99 -18.13
CA THR A 256 13.97 9.41 -19.47
C THR A 256 12.50 9.09 -19.79
N TYR A 257 11.75 8.53 -18.84
CA TYR A 257 10.33 8.22 -19.04
C TYR A 257 9.44 9.48 -18.93
N GLN A 258 9.79 10.43 -18.07
CA GLN A 258 9.14 11.74 -18.00
C GLN A 258 9.27 12.50 -19.33
N GLN A 259 10.45 12.46 -19.97
CA GLN A 259 10.67 13.10 -21.26
C GLN A 259 9.79 12.50 -22.36
N GLN A 260 9.65 11.18 -22.40
CA GLN A 260 8.72 10.51 -23.32
C GLN A 260 7.26 10.92 -23.09
N LEU A 261 6.83 11.07 -21.83
CA LEU A 261 5.48 11.58 -21.50
C LEU A 261 5.29 13.02 -21.95
N ILE A 262 6.28 13.88 -21.71
CA ILE A 262 6.23 15.28 -22.13
C ILE A 262 6.08 15.37 -23.65
N GLU A 263 6.85 14.60 -24.42
CA GLU A 263 6.73 14.55 -25.88
C GLU A 263 5.35 14.04 -26.35
N LEU A 264 4.78 13.08 -25.62
CA LEU A 264 3.42 12.57 -25.90
C LEU A 264 2.39 13.68 -25.67
N TYR A 265 2.45 14.38 -24.54
CA TYR A 265 1.52 15.46 -24.21
C TYR A 265 1.68 16.70 -25.08
N GLN A 266 2.89 17.00 -25.55
CA GLN A 266 3.11 18.09 -26.50
C GLN A 266 2.41 17.88 -27.85
N ARG A 267 2.16 16.63 -28.24
CA ARG A 267 1.43 16.29 -29.48
C ARG A 267 -0.09 16.39 -29.32
N ASN A 268 -0.58 16.50 -28.09
CA ASN A 268 -2.00 16.58 -27.78
C ASN A 268 -2.33 17.84 -26.96
N PRO A 269 -2.83 18.91 -27.59
CA PRO A 269 -3.14 20.16 -26.90
C PRO A 269 -4.08 20.01 -25.68
N GLN A 270 -4.95 18.98 -25.66
CA GLN A 270 -5.84 18.72 -24.53
C GLN A 270 -5.09 18.25 -23.27
N GLN A 271 -3.86 17.76 -23.42
CA GLN A 271 -3.01 17.26 -22.33
C GLN A 271 -1.90 18.26 -21.94
N ALA A 272 -1.90 19.47 -22.51
CA ALA A 272 -0.87 20.47 -22.22
C ALA A 272 -0.73 20.81 -20.73
N SER A 273 -1.83 20.75 -19.98
CA SER A 273 -1.88 20.96 -18.52
C SER A 273 -1.13 19.91 -17.69
N LEU A 274 -0.79 18.76 -18.29
CA LEU A 274 -0.03 17.69 -17.63
C LEU A 274 1.49 17.88 -17.72
N ILE A 275 1.97 18.81 -18.56
CA ILE A 275 3.40 18.98 -18.82
C ILE A 275 4.10 19.70 -17.65
N ALA A 276 3.50 20.77 -17.11
CA ALA A 276 4.07 21.53 -16.01
C ALA A 276 4.37 20.66 -14.75
N PRO A 277 3.44 19.84 -14.23
CA PRO A 277 3.76 18.96 -13.11
C PRO A 277 4.86 17.94 -13.42
N LEU A 278 4.93 17.41 -14.65
CA LEU A 278 6.02 16.51 -15.04
C LEU A 278 7.37 17.23 -15.08
N LYS A 279 7.43 18.49 -15.53
CA LYS A 279 8.64 19.30 -15.51
C LYS A 279 9.14 19.60 -14.10
N ILE A 280 8.25 19.82 -13.14
CA ILE A 280 8.62 19.95 -11.72
C ILE A 280 9.27 18.65 -11.22
N ARG A 281 8.67 17.49 -11.50
CA ARG A 281 9.25 16.19 -11.11
C ARG A 281 10.58 15.91 -11.81
N GLN A 282 10.71 16.30 -13.08
CA GLN A 282 11.98 16.23 -13.82
C GLN A 282 13.06 17.07 -13.14
N ALA A 283 12.71 18.30 -12.74
CA ALA A 283 13.60 19.19 -11.99
C ALA A 283 14.00 18.63 -10.62
N ASP A 284 13.06 18.03 -9.88
CA ASP A 284 13.34 17.34 -8.60
C ASP A 284 14.37 16.20 -8.81
N ASN A 285 14.22 15.41 -9.87
CA ASN A 285 15.16 14.33 -10.21
C ASN A 285 16.54 14.87 -10.61
N PHE A 286 16.60 15.94 -11.40
CA PHE A 286 17.85 16.61 -11.72
C PHE A 286 18.56 17.15 -10.47
N ALA A 287 17.82 17.81 -9.57
CA ALA A 287 18.37 18.31 -8.31
C ALA A 287 18.89 17.17 -7.43
N ALA A 288 18.17 16.05 -7.33
CA ALA A 288 18.60 14.86 -6.60
C ALA A 288 19.86 14.21 -7.20
N ALA A 289 20.05 14.33 -8.51
CA ALA A 289 21.26 13.91 -9.23
C ALA A 289 22.39 14.96 -9.23
N ASN A 290 22.24 16.06 -8.49
CA ASN A 290 23.17 17.20 -8.45
C ASN A 290 23.41 17.86 -9.82
N GLN A 291 22.44 17.80 -10.73
CA GLN A 291 22.43 18.47 -12.03
C GLN A 291 21.69 19.81 -11.92
N LEU A 292 22.34 20.78 -11.26
CA LEU A 292 21.70 22.01 -10.80
C LEU A 292 21.17 22.89 -11.95
N GLU A 293 21.94 23.02 -13.04
CA GLU A 293 21.54 23.83 -14.21
C GLU A 293 20.33 23.22 -14.91
N ALA A 294 20.27 21.89 -15.00
CA ALA A 294 19.14 21.18 -15.59
C ALA A 294 17.89 21.31 -14.71
N ALA A 295 18.05 21.26 -13.38
CA ALA A 295 16.96 21.48 -12.44
C ALA A 295 16.42 22.91 -12.52
N GLU A 296 17.30 23.92 -12.53
CA GLU A 296 16.95 25.33 -12.70
C GLU A 296 16.11 25.55 -13.96
N LYS A 297 16.60 25.06 -15.10
CA LYS A 297 15.91 25.18 -16.39
C LYS A 297 14.54 24.51 -16.35
N ALA A 298 14.46 23.29 -15.81
CA ALA A 298 13.19 22.54 -15.76
C ALA A 298 12.15 23.21 -14.84
N TYR A 299 12.55 23.81 -13.70
CA TYR A 299 11.64 24.61 -12.88
C TYR A 299 11.14 25.87 -13.59
N GLN A 300 12.03 26.58 -14.29
CA GLN A 300 11.66 27.77 -15.07
C GLN A 300 10.66 27.40 -16.18
N GLU A 301 10.91 26.33 -16.93
CA GLU A 301 10.00 25.81 -17.94
C GLU A 301 8.64 25.42 -17.33
N ALA A 302 8.63 24.74 -16.18
CA ALA A 302 7.39 24.38 -15.50
C ALA A 302 6.55 25.61 -15.13
N PHE A 303 7.17 26.66 -14.60
CA PHE A 303 6.51 27.92 -14.30
C PHE A 303 5.94 28.57 -15.56
N GLN A 304 6.74 28.68 -16.62
CA GLN A 304 6.34 29.29 -17.90
C GLN A 304 5.17 28.55 -18.57
N LEU A 305 5.09 27.22 -18.40
CA LEU A 305 3.98 26.40 -18.89
C LEU A 305 2.72 26.53 -18.02
N ALA A 306 2.88 26.58 -16.70
CA ALA A 306 1.76 26.62 -15.75
C ALA A 306 1.04 27.97 -15.74
N GLN A 307 1.78 29.08 -15.84
CA GLN A 307 1.23 30.43 -15.72
C GLN A 307 0.12 30.77 -16.74
N PRO A 308 0.30 30.59 -18.07
CA PRO A 308 -0.75 30.91 -19.04
C PRO A 308 -1.97 29.99 -18.95
N LEU A 309 -1.81 28.79 -18.37
CA LEU A 309 -2.90 27.84 -18.12
C LEU A 309 -3.60 28.08 -16.77
N VAL A 310 -3.23 29.14 -16.04
CA VAL A 310 -3.76 29.47 -14.71
C VAL A 310 -3.59 28.30 -13.71
N GLN A 311 -2.55 27.49 -13.89
CA GLN A 311 -2.19 26.41 -12.97
C GLN A 311 -1.37 26.97 -11.81
N LEU A 312 -1.94 27.90 -11.06
CA LEU A 312 -1.24 28.70 -10.05
C LEU A 312 -0.58 27.85 -8.95
N ALA A 313 -1.14 26.68 -8.64
CA ALA A 313 -0.54 25.72 -7.72
C ALA A 313 0.81 25.18 -8.24
N TYR A 314 0.88 24.77 -9.52
CA TYR A 314 2.12 24.27 -10.12
C TYR A 314 3.11 25.41 -10.40
N ALA A 315 2.64 26.58 -10.83
CA ALA A 315 3.47 27.77 -10.97
C ALA A 315 4.15 28.14 -9.64
N SER A 316 3.37 28.14 -8.54
CA SER A 316 3.88 28.39 -7.20
C SER A 316 4.88 27.33 -6.72
N ASP A 317 4.59 26.05 -6.96
CA ASP A 317 5.49 24.96 -6.54
C ASP A 317 6.83 25.01 -7.27
N ALA A 318 6.81 25.27 -8.59
CA ALA A 318 8.00 25.46 -9.39
C ALA A 318 8.87 26.63 -8.87
N LEU A 319 8.27 27.80 -8.62
CA LEU A 319 8.98 28.97 -8.09
C LEU A 319 9.52 28.72 -6.69
N ARG A 320 8.74 28.10 -5.80
CA ARG A 320 9.17 27.78 -4.43
C ARG A 320 10.39 26.86 -4.43
N LYS A 321 10.37 25.81 -5.26
CA LYS A 321 11.49 24.86 -5.39
C LYS A 321 12.71 25.51 -6.04
N LEU A 322 12.51 26.36 -7.05
CA LEU A 322 13.58 27.13 -7.68
C LEU A 322 14.24 28.13 -6.70
N GLY A 323 13.45 28.86 -5.92
CA GLY A 323 13.95 29.78 -4.91
C GLY A 323 14.74 29.06 -3.81
N ALA A 324 14.27 27.87 -3.41
CA ALA A 324 14.99 27.01 -2.48
C ALA A 324 16.32 26.52 -3.08
N LEU A 325 16.32 26.09 -4.35
CA LEU A 325 17.52 25.66 -5.07
C LEU A 325 18.56 26.79 -5.16
N TYR A 326 18.15 28.01 -5.49
CA TYR A 326 19.06 29.16 -5.49
C TYR A 326 19.61 29.47 -4.10
N ARG A 327 18.76 29.46 -3.07
CA ARG A 327 19.20 29.74 -1.71
C ARG A 327 20.19 28.69 -1.20
N SER A 328 19.94 27.41 -1.42
CA SER A 328 20.85 26.33 -0.99
C SER A 328 22.21 26.39 -1.70
N ASN A 329 22.25 26.99 -2.89
CA ASN A 329 23.46 27.21 -3.68
C ASN A 329 24.02 28.64 -3.54
N ASN A 330 23.61 29.37 -2.48
CA ASN A 330 24.09 30.71 -2.14
C ASN A 330 23.90 31.77 -3.25
N ARG A 331 22.97 31.56 -4.19
CA ARG A 331 22.56 32.52 -5.22
C ARG A 331 21.44 33.41 -4.69
N LEU A 332 21.76 34.21 -3.67
CA LEU A 332 20.78 34.94 -2.87
C LEU A 332 19.96 35.98 -3.65
N ASP A 333 20.59 36.69 -4.60
CA ASP A 333 19.87 37.66 -5.45
C ASP A 333 18.84 36.99 -6.35
N ALA A 334 19.20 35.86 -6.97
CA ALA A 334 18.28 35.08 -7.80
C ALA A 334 17.14 34.49 -6.96
N ALA A 335 17.45 34.00 -5.74
CA ALA A 335 16.44 33.52 -4.81
C ALA A 335 15.43 34.61 -4.43
N LEU A 336 15.90 35.82 -4.12
CA LEU A 336 15.03 36.97 -3.81
C LEU A 336 14.06 37.27 -4.94
N GLN A 337 14.56 37.41 -6.17
CA GLN A 337 13.71 37.65 -7.34
C GLN A 337 12.64 36.56 -7.49
N VAL A 338 13.02 35.29 -7.35
CA VAL A 338 12.07 34.18 -7.45
C VAL A 338 11.01 34.22 -6.35
N TYR A 339 11.37 34.56 -5.11
CA TYR A 339 10.40 34.68 -4.03
C TYR A 339 9.48 35.90 -4.17
N GLU A 340 9.95 37.00 -4.77
CA GLU A 340 9.11 38.15 -5.14
C GLU A 340 8.07 37.78 -6.21
N TYR A 341 8.48 37.03 -7.23
CA TYR A 341 7.55 36.45 -8.21
C TYR A 341 6.58 35.47 -7.55
N LEU A 342 7.06 34.62 -6.63
CA LEU A 342 6.20 33.69 -5.89
C LEU A 342 5.12 34.44 -5.09
N ALA A 343 5.49 35.51 -4.38
CA ALA A 343 4.53 36.33 -3.65
C ALA A 343 3.41 36.86 -4.58
N SER A 344 3.78 37.31 -5.78
CA SER A 344 2.84 37.80 -6.80
C SER A 344 1.89 36.70 -7.29
N VAL A 345 2.40 35.49 -7.57
CA VAL A 345 1.58 34.34 -8.00
C VAL A 345 0.65 33.87 -6.87
N GLN A 346 1.14 33.83 -5.62
CA GLN A 346 0.32 33.46 -4.47
C GLN A 346 -0.79 34.49 -4.21
N GLN A 347 -0.54 35.77 -4.47
CA GLN A 347 -1.56 36.81 -4.39
C GLN A 347 -2.63 36.63 -5.48
N GLN A 348 -2.24 36.29 -6.71
CA GLN A 348 -3.20 35.93 -7.78
C GLN A 348 -4.03 34.69 -7.42
N ALA A 349 -3.45 33.76 -6.67
CA ALA A 349 -4.13 32.57 -6.16
C ALA A 349 -4.98 32.82 -4.90
N TYR A 350 -5.04 34.06 -4.40
CA TYR A 350 -5.69 34.42 -3.13
C TYR A 350 -5.20 33.58 -1.94
N ASN A 351 -3.93 33.13 -1.97
CA ASN A 351 -3.33 32.33 -0.93
C ASN A 351 -2.50 33.18 0.03
N SER A 352 -3.16 33.79 1.02
CA SER A 352 -2.49 34.67 2.00
C SER A 352 -1.38 33.96 2.79
N PHE A 353 -1.52 32.66 3.09
CA PHE A 353 -0.46 31.88 3.72
C PHE A 353 0.77 31.78 2.81
N GLY A 354 0.56 31.53 1.52
CA GLY A 354 1.64 31.48 0.52
C GLY A 354 2.36 32.81 0.33
N VAL A 355 1.63 33.93 0.31
CA VAL A 355 2.23 35.28 0.23
C VAL A 355 3.05 35.58 1.50
N MET A 356 2.50 35.26 2.67
CA MET A 356 3.17 35.43 3.96
C MET A 356 4.47 34.61 4.03
N ASP A 357 4.44 33.34 3.61
CA ASP A 357 5.63 32.48 3.59
C ASP A 357 6.68 32.98 2.57
N ALA A 358 6.26 33.54 1.43
CA ALA A 358 7.20 34.16 0.49
C ALA A 358 7.92 35.36 1.11
N PHE A 359 7.21 36.23 1.83
CA PHE A 359 7.83 37.34 2.57
C PHE A 359 8.74 36.88 3.71
N ASP A 360 8.41 35.76 4.38
CA ASP A 360 9.31 35.13 5.34
C ASP A 360 10.62 34.72 4.67
N GLN A 361 10.57 34.03 3.52
CA GLN A 361 11.78 33.64 2.78
C GLN A 361 12.61 34.86 2.33
N ILE A 362 11.96 35.92 1.83
CA ILE A 362 12.63 37.18 1.46
C ILE A 362 13.33 37.79 2.68
N GLY A 363 12.65 37.90 3.82
CA GLY A 363 13.21 38.43 5.06
C GLY A 363 14.42 37.63 5.55
N GLN A 364 14.33 36.30 5.52
CA GLN A 364 15.44 35.40 5.88
C GLN A 364 16.65 35.56 4.95
N ILE A 365 16.43 35.69 3.64
CA ILE A 365 17.54 35.92 2.70
C ILE A 365 18.19 37.28 2.93
N GLN A 366 17.41 38.33 3.20
CA GLN A 366 17.96 39.65 3.51
C GLN A 366 18.75 39.66 4.82
N LEU A 367 18.33 38.89 5.83
CA LEU A 367 19.15 38.65 7.04
C LEU A 367 20.49 37.99 6.70
N GLN A 368 20.49 36.96 5.84
CA GLN A 368 21.71 36.30 5.39
C GLN A 368 22.65 37.27 4.66
N ARG A 369 22.10 38.23 3.93
CA ARG A 369 22.84 39.32 3.27
C ARG A 369 23.27 40.45 4.20
N LYS A 370 22.87 40.43 5.48
CA LYS A 370 23.02 41.52 6.47
C LYS A 370 22.31 42.82 6.08
N ALA A 371 21.32 42.73 5.18
CA ALA A 371 20.46 43.83 4.74
C ALA A 371 19.30 44.00 5.74
N LEU A 372 19.62 44.50 6.94
CA LEU A 372 18.68 44.57 8.07
C LEU A 372 17.42 45.43 7.78
N PRO A 373 17.51 46.61 7.13
CA PRO A 373 16.32 47.39 6.77
C PRO A 373 15.36 46.62 5.85
N GLU A 374 15.88 45.94 4.83
CA GLU A 374 15.14 45.17 3.84
C GLU A 374 14.51 43.94 4.48
N ALA A 375 15.25 43.24 5.35
CA ALA A 375 14.74 42.13 6.13
C ALA A 375 13.55 42.56 7.01
N ALA A 376 13.69 43.67 7.75
CA ALA A 376 12.61 44.20 8.57
C ALA A 376 11.39 44.63 7.74
N ASN A 377 11.60 45.10 6.51
CA ASN A 377 10.51 45.43 5.61
C ASN A 377 9.72 44.18 5.18
N ALA A 378 10.42 43.14 4.73
CA ALA A 378 9.79 41.89 4.33
C ALA A 378 9.01 41.24 5.49
N PHE A 379 9.60 41.19 6.70
CA PHE A 379 8.88 40.66 7.87
C PHE A 379 7.68 41.51 8.27
N ARG A 380 7.68 42.83 8.05
CA ARG A 380 6.48 43.67 8.27
C ARG A 380 5.36 43.35 7.29
N GLN A 381 5.68 43.11 6.02
CA GLN A 381 4.69 42.67 5.03
C GLN A 381 4.11 41.29 5.40
N GLY A 382 4.97 40.37 5.84
CA GLY A 382 4.53 39.09 6.40
C GLY A 382 3.65 39.24 7.65
N LEU A 383 3.98 40.15 8.56
CA LEU A 383 3.21 40.44 9.78
C LEU A 383 1.81 40.98 9.49
N GLU A 384 1.66 41.83 8.47
CA GLU A 384 0.35 42.36 8.08
C GLU A 384 -0.58 41.22 7.66
N LEU A 385 -0.10 40.30 6.82
CA LEU A 385 -0.83 39.11 6.41
C LEU A 385 -1.09 38.18 7.59
N ALA A 386 -0.08 37.93 8.42
CA ALA A 386 -0.18 37.11 9.63
C ALA A 386 -1.31 37.56 10.56
N LYS A 387 -1.49 38.88 10.72
CA LYS A 387 -2.59 39.46 11.50
C LYS A 387 -3.95 39.25 10.84
N GLN A 388 -4.04 39.41 9.51
CA GLN A 388 -5.28 39.18 8.76
C GLN A 388 -5.75 37.72 8.88
N VAL A 389 -4.82 36.75 8.84
CA VAL A 389 -5.15 35.32 8.93
C VAL A 389 -5.03 34.72 10.33
N ASN A 390 -4.70 35.53 11.34
CA ASN A 390 -4.46 35.12 12.73
C ASN A 390 -3.49 33.91 12.87
N TYR A 391 -2.35 33.97 12.18
CA TYR A 391 -1.36 32.88 12.15
C TYR A 391 0.07 33.44 12.16
N ARG A 392 0.96 32.90 13.01
CA ARG A 392 2.39 33.31 13.14
C ARG A 392 2.62 34.80 13.44
N VAL A 393 1.67 35.51 14.04
CA VAL A 393 1.81 36.93 14.42
C VAL A 393 3.02 37.16 15.32
N ASP A 394 3.18 36.33 16.35
CA ASP A 394 4.29 36.42 17.30
C ASP A 394 5.64 36.19 16.62
N TYR A 395 5.72 35.19 15.74
CA TYR A 395 6.94 34.90 14.98
C TYR A 395 7.45 36.11 14.21
N PHE A 396 6.60 36.77 13.39
CA PHE A 396 7.04 37.93 12.61
C PHE A 396 7.36 39.13 13.51
N THR A 397 6.62 39.30 14.61
CA THR A 397 6.87 40.36 15.59
C THR A 397 8.25 40.19 16.24
N GLU A 398 8.60 38.97 16.65
CA GLU A 398 9.92 38.65 17.20
C GLU A 398 11.05 38.87 16.20
N GLN A 399 10.89 38.48 14.93
CA GLN A 399 11.92 38.71 13.90
C GLN A 399 12.24 40.20 13.74
N ILE A 400 11.21 41.05 13.72
CA ILE A 400 11.37 42.51 13.61
C ILE A 400 12.08 43.07 14.85
N GLN A 401 11.70 42.64 16.05
CA GLN A 401 12.34 43.08 17.29
C GLN A 401 13.82 42.68 17.36
N LYS A 402 14.16 41.44 16.97
CA LYS A 402 15.56 40.96 16.91
C LYS A 402 16.43 41.82 16.00
N ILE A 403 15.89 42.24 14.85
CA ILE A 403 16.58 43.14 13.92
C ILE A 403 16.80 44.52 14.55
N GLN A 404 15.79 45.07 15.22
CA GLN A 404 15.88 46.38 15.88
C GLN A 404 16.89 46.38 17.03
N ALA A 405 16.96 45.30 17.80
CA ALA A 405 17.94 45.14 18.89
C ALA A 405 19.39 44.95 18.40
N SER A 406 19.58 44.66 17.11
CA SER A 406 20.90 44.46 16.50
C SER A 406 21.46 45.72 15.81
N ARG A 407 20.73 46.85 15.88
CA ARG A 407 21.18 48.18 15.43
C ARG A 407 21.80 48.94 16.58
#